data_AF-F8P0W8-F1
#
_entry.id   AF-F8P0W8-F1
#
_cell.length_a   1.000
_cell.length_b   1.000
_cell.length_c   1.000
_cell.angle_alpha   90.00
_cell.angle_beta   90.00
_cell.angle_gamma   90.00
#
_symmetry.space_group_name_H-M   'P 1'
#
loop_
_entity.id
_entity.type
_entity.pdbx_description
1 polymer ?
#
loop_
_entity_poly.entity_id
_entity_poly.type
_entity_poly.pdbx_seq_one_letter_code
_entity_poly.pdbx_strand_id
1 'polypeptide(L)'
;MPAIKGVPEMIHALFKDYPSSAFSAPVVEFAFATLKEGKAMKELGRHLDQLTDQDTKTVVSATWGPVLENRRETLMIVGWQSIEAHQEAAQNGTPEIGNLIEQIMELSTLLVKHAVLQEY
;
A
#
# COMPACT_ATOMS: atom_id res chain seq x y z
N MET A 1 -7.19 12.45 30.36
CA MET A 1 -6.58 12.79 29.05
C MET A 1 -7.57 12.44 27.96
N PRO A 2 -7.88 13.33 27.00
CA PRO A 2 -8.63 12.91 25.82
C PRO A 2 -7.71 12.05 24.94
N ALA A 3 -8.15 10.84 24.60
CA ALA A 3 -7.35 9.87 23.86
C ALA A 3 -7.37 10.11 22.35
N ILE A 4 -8.56 10.33 21.76
CA ILE A 4 -8.76 10.56 20.31
C ILE A 4 -9.94 11.53 20.13
N LYS A 5 -9.80 12.52 19.24
CA LYS A 5 -10.91 13.40 18.83
C LYS A 5 -11.56 12.82 17.57
N GLY A 6 -12.77 12.28 17.71
CA GLY A 6 -13.53 11.66 16.61
C GLY A 6 -13.87 10.20 16.87
N VAL A 7 -14.75 9.63 16.04
CA VAL A 7 -15.02 8.19 16.06
C VAL A 7 -13.90 7.51 15.27
N PRO A 8 -13.14 6.56 15.86
CA PRO A 8 -12.13 5.83 15.12
C PRO A 8 -12.80 5.04 13.99
N GLU A 9 -12.19 5.07 12.81
CA GLU A 9 -12.58 4.25 11.67
C GLU A 9 -11.80 2.93 11.72
N MET A 10 -12.50 1.83 11.47
CA MET A 10 -11.92 0.50 11.39
C MET A 10 -12.07 0.00 9.96
N ILE A 11 -10.96 -0.44 9.37
CA ILE A 11 -10.88 -0.89 7.98
C ILE A 11 -10.51 -2.37 7.99
N HIS A 12 -11.28 -3.20 7.30
CA HIS A 12 -10.97 -4.61 7.14
C HIS A 12 -10.54 -4.88 5.71
N ALA A 13 -9.32 -5.41 5.52
CA ALA A 13 -8.80 -5.79 4.22
C ALA A 13 -8.53 -7.30 4.16
N LEU A 14 -8.92 -7.92 3.04
CA LEU A 14 -8.65 -9.33 2.77
C LEU A 14 -7.31 -9.47 2.05
N PHE A 15 -6.21 -9.41 2.81
CA PHE A 15 -4.88 -9.51 2.23
C PHE A 15 -4.61 -10.85 1.56
N LYS A 16 -3.92 -10.81 0.43
CA LYS A 16 -3.43 -11.99 -0.29
C LYS A 16 -2.47 -12.82 0.59
N ASP A 17 -1.60 -12.14 1.32
CA ASP A 17 -0.61 -12.73 2.22
C ASP A 17 -0.73 -12.14 3.62
N TYR A 18 -0.14 -12.80 4.62
CA TYR A 18 -0.15 -12.27 6.00
C TYR A 18 0.64 -10.95 6.08
N PRO A 19 0.00 -9.83 6.48
CA PRO A 19 0.66 -8.52 6.50
C PRO A 19 1.66 -8.35 7.65
N SER A 20 1.77 -9.34 8.56
CA SER A 20 2.61 -9.28 9.75
C SER A 20 4.07 -8.93 9.47
N SER A 21 4.61 -9.43 8.35
CA SER A 21 6.01 -9.18 7.96
C SER A 21 6.28 -7.70 7.64
N ALA A 22 5.27 -6.95 7.19
CA ALA A 22 5.45 -5.53 6.90
C ALA A 22 5.61 -4.73 8.19
N PHE A 23 4.96 -5.17 9.27
CA PHE A 23 5.02 -4.53 10.58
C PHE A 23 6.32 -4.81 11.36
N SER A 24 7.22 -5.67 10.86
CA SER A 24 8.58 -5.76 11.38
C SER A 24 9.53 -4.72 10.80
N ALA A 25 9.06 -3.88 9.86
CA ALA A 25 9.84 -2.80 9.28
C ALA A 25 9.81 -1.54 10.16
N PRO A 26 10.89 -0.71 10.16
CA PRO A 26 10.91 0.56 10.89
C PRO A 26 9.82 1.54 10.46
N VAL A 27 9.44 1.51 9.18
CA VAL A 27 8.40 2.36 8.60
C VAL A 27 7.40 1.49 7.86
N VAL A 28 6.11 1.73 8.09
CA VAL A 28 5.03 1.06 7.36
C VAL A 28 4.24 2.09 6.58
N GLU A 29 4.04 1.81 5.30
CA GLU A 29 3.15 2.53 4.42
C GLU A 29 1.80 1.82 4.34
N PHE A 30 0.74 2.62 4.37
CA PHE A 30 -0.63 2.24 4.04
C PHE A 30 -1.04 3.01 2.79
N ALA A 31 -1.13 2.33 1.67
CA ALA A 31 -1.57 2.91 0.40
C ALA A 31 -2.98 2.44 0.08
N PHE A 32 -3.91 3.38 0.03
CA PHE A 32 -5.29 3.16 -0.33
C PHE A 32 -5.47 3.49 -1.80
N ALA A 33 -5.88 2.50 -2.60
CA ALA A 33 -6.19 2.69 -4.02
C ALA A 33 -7.70 2.54 -4.23
N THR A 34 -8.38 3.65 -4.50
CA THR A 34 -9.82 3.69 -4.80
C THR A 34 -10.05 3.77 -6.30
N LEU A 35 -10.73 2.79 -6.89
CA LEU A 35 -11.05 2.72 -8.31
C LEU A 35 -11.84 3.95 -8.78
N LYS A 36 -11.41 4.51 -9.90
CA LYS A 36 -12.18 5.50 -10.66
C LYS A 36 -13.42 4.87 -11.29
N GLU A 37 -14.39 5.71 -11.68
CA GLU A 37 -15.66 5.26 -12.24
C GLU A 37 -15.45 4.39 -13.49
N GLY A 38 -16.19 3.27 -13.57
CA GLY A 38 -16.14 2.35 -14.71
C GLY A 38 -14.86 1.49 -14.83
N LYS A 39 -13.90 1.61 -13.91
CA LYS A 39 -12.69 0.78 -13.89
C LYS A 39 -12.91 -0.53 -13.13
N ALA A 40 -12.15 -1.58 -13.48
CA ALA A 40 -12.35 -2.92 -12.95
C ALA A 40 -11.32 -3.29 -11.86
N MET A 41 -11.80 -3.82 -10.73
CA MET A 41 -10.95 -4.30 -9.63
C MET A 41 -9.96 -5.39 -10.06
N LYS A 42 -10.37 -6.24 -11.01
CA LYS A 42 -9.50 -7.30 -11.55
C LYS A 42 -8.25 -6.74 -12.23
N GLU A 43 -8.39 -5.62 -12.95
CA GLU A 43 -7.25 -4.98 -13.63
C GLU A 43 -6.32 -4.34 -12.61
N LEU A 44 -6.87 -3.58 -11.66
CA LEU A 44 -6.10 -2.98 -10.55
C LEU A 44 -5.34 -4.06 -9.77
N GLY A 45 -6.01 -5.15 -9.40
CA GLY A 45 -5.40 -6.24 -8.65
C GLY A 45 -4.23 -6.89 -9.38
N ARG A 46 -4.30 -7.03 -10.71
CA ARG A 46 -3.18 -7.56 -11.51
C ARG A 46 -1.95 -6.66 -11.43
N HIS A 47 -2.14 -5.33 -11.48
CA HIS A 47 -1.03 -4.39 -11.36
C HIS A 47 -0.46 -4.35 -9.94
N LEU A 48 -1.32 -4.47 -8.93
CA LEU A 48 -0.90 -4.57 -7.52
C LEU A 48 -0.11 -5.86 -7.26
N ASP A 49 -0.55 -7.01 -7.77
CA ASP A 49 0.21 -8.26 -7.72
C ASP A 49 1.60 -8.08 -8.32
N GLN A 50 1.66 -7.54 -9.55
CA GLN A 50 2.93 -7.31 -10.24
C GLN A 50 3.85 -6.35 -9.49
N LEU A 51 3.30 -5.35 -8.78
CA LEU A 51 4.06 -4.39 -8.00
C LEU A 51 4.58 -4.99 -6.69
N THR A 52 3.74 -5.73 -5.96
CA THR A 52 4.13 -6.34 -4.67
C THR A 52 5.06 -7.53 -4.83
N ASP A 53 5.04 -8.19 -6.00
CA ASP A 53 5.93 -9.31 -6.31
C ASP A 53 7.34 -8.85 -6.77
N GLN A 54 7.60 -7.53 -6.89
CA GLN A 54 8.92 -7.01 -7.25
C GLN A 54 9.92 -7.20 -6.10
N ASP A 55 11.07 -7.80 -6.40
CA ASP A 55 12.18 -7.89 -5.47
C ASP A 55 12.95 -6.57 -5.47
N THR A 56 12.79 -5.79 -4.40
CA THR A 56 13.50 -4.52 -4.21
C THR A 56 14.28 -4.55 -2.90
N LYS A 57 15.50 -4.01 -2.91
CA LYS A 57 16.38 -4.03 -1.72
C LYS A 57 15.85 -3.19 -0.56
N THR A 58 14.92 -2.29 -0.81
CA THR A 58 14.44 -1.27 0.15
C THR A 58 13.11 -1.66 0.80
N VAL A 59 12.34 -2.57 0.19
CA VAL A 59 11.10 -3.12 0.74
C VAL A 59 11.43 -4.33 1.60
N VAL A 60 10.92 -4.34 2.83
CA VAL A 60 11.00 -5.49 3.74
C VAL A 60 9.96 -6.54 3.37
N SER A 61 8.72 -6.09 3.13
CA SER A 61 7.66 -6.90 2.54
C SER A 61 6.50 -6.01 2.08
N ALA A 62 5.76 -6.44 1.09
CA ALA A 62 4.53 -5.79 0.66
C ALA A 62 3.40 -6.81 0.51
N THR A 63 2.18 -6.42 0.82
CA THR A 63 0.98 -7.19 0.46
C THR A 63 -0.19 -6.24 0.25
N TRP A 64 -1.24 -6.72 -0.40
CA TRP A 64 -2.44 -5.93 -0.66
C TRP A 64 -3.71 -6.79 -0.58
N GLY A 65 -4.85 -6.13 -0.41
CA GLY A 65 -6.16 -6.77 -0.42
C GLY A 65 -7.31 -5.78 -0.62
N PRO A 66 -8.48 -6.25 -1.08
CA PRO A 66 -9.68 -5.42 -1.15
C PRO A 66 -10.18 -5.06 0.25
N VAL A 67 -10.68 -3.82 0.38
CA VAL A 67 -11.36 -3.33 1.59
C VAL A 67 -12.80 -3.83 1.61
N LEU A 68 -13.25 -4.38 2.74
CA LEU A 68 -14.58 -4.97 2.89
C LEU A 68 -15.68 -3.91 2.91
N GLU A 69 -15.41 -2.77 3.55
CA GLU A 69 -16.32 -1.64 3.68
C GLU A 69 -16.56 -0.94 2.33
N ASN A 70 -15.59 -0.99 1.43
CA ASN A 70 -15.62 -0.32 0.14
C ASN A 70 -15.09 -1.23 -0.98
N ARG A 71 -16.02 -1.81 -1.76
CA ARG A 71 -15.71 -2.73 -2.87
C ARG A 71 -14.88 -2.12 -4.00
N ARG A 72 -14.68 -0.80 -3.99
CA ARG A 72 -13.86 -0.07 -4.97
C ARG A 72 -12.46 0.23 -4.45
N GLU A 73 -12.18 -0.05 -3.20
CA GLU A 73 -10.93 0.30 -2.55
C GLU A 73 -10.11 -0.94 -2.23
N THR A 74 -8.81 -0.77 -2.32
CA THR A 74 -7.83 -1.74 -1.85
C THR A 74 -6.92 -1.05 -0.86
N LEU A 75 -6.37 -1.83 0.06
CA LEU A 75 -5.32 -1.41 0.96
C LEU A 75 -4.07 -2.23 0.63
N MET A 76 -2.97 -1.52 0.35
CA MET A 76 -1.64 -2.07 0.29
C MET A 76 -0.88 -1.68 1.56
N ILE A 77 -0.17 -2.65 2.15
CA ILE A 77 0.73 -2.44 3.27
C ILE A 77 2.14 -2.74 2.79
N VAL A 78 3.05 -1.78 2.98
CA VAL A 78 4.45 -1.92 2.58
C VAL A 78 5.35 -1.60 3.76
N GLY A 79 6.23 -2.53 4.11
CA GLY A 79 7.29 -2.31 5.09
C GLY A 79 8.53 -1.73 4.40
N TRP A 80 9.02 -0.60 4.89
CA TRP A 80 10.17 0.14 4.38
C TRP A 80 11.28 0.23 5.43
N GLN A 81 12.54 0.23 4.98
CA GLN A 81 13.69 0.48 5.87
C GLN A 81 13.69 1.91 6.44
N SER A 82 13.22 2.89 5.67
CA SER A 82 13.01 4.27 6.10
C SER A 82 12.07 5.01 5.13
N ILE A 83 11.65 6.23 5.48
CA ILE A 83 10.85 7.08 4.57
C ILE A 83 11.68 7.45 3.32
N GLU A 84 12.96 7.71 3.49
CA GLU A 84 13.89 8.05 2.40
C GLU A 84 14.06 6.86 1.45
N ALA A 85 14.07 5.62 1.96
CA ALA A 85 14.14 4.42 1.13
C ALA A 85 12.91 4.26 0.23
N HIS A 86 11.71 4.61 0.72
CA HIS A 86 10.51 4.71 -0.11
C HIS A 86 10.65 5.83 -1.15
N GLN A 87 11.05 7.04 -0.74
CA GLN A 87 11.18 8.17 -1.67
C GLN A 87 12.17 7.87 -2.80
N GLU A 88 13.30 7.25 -2.48
CA GLU A 88 14.29 6.80 -3.45
C GLU A 88 13.70 5.75 -4.41
N ALA A 89 12.96 4.77 -3.89
CA ALA A 89 12.28 3.79 -4.74
C ALA A 89 11.22 4.43 -5.66
N ALA A 90 10.49 5.43 -5.17
CA ALA A 90 9.48 6.14 -5.95
C ALA A 90 10.10 7.06 -7.03
N GLN A 91 11.27 7.64 -6.79
CA GLN A 91 11.94 8.57 -7.72
C GLN A 91 12.89 7.88 -8.70
N ASN A 92 13.61 6.87 -8.22
CA ASN A 92 14.73 6.21 -8.92
C ASN A 92 14.48 4.71 -9.12
N GLY A 93 13.23 4.25 -8.96
CA GLY A 93 12.81 2.89 -9.28
C GLY A 93 13.05 2.52 -10.74
N THR A 94 12.96 1.23 -11.04
CA THR A 94 13.07 0.76 -12.43
C THR A 94 11.93 1.30 -13.29
N PRO A 95 12.10 1.45 -14.61
CA PRO A 95 11.01 1.82 -15.50
C PRO A 95 9.79 0.89 -15.40
N GLU A 96 10.00 -0.38 -15.07
CA GLU A 96 8.93 -1.34 -14.85
C GLU A 96 8.07 -0.98 -13.63
N ILE A 97 8.69 -0.66 -12.50
CA ILE A 97 7.98 -0.21 -11.29
C ILE A 97 7.23 1.11 -11.57
N GLY A 98 7.88 2.06 -12.24
CA GLY A 98 7.25 3.32 -12.64
C GLY A 98 5.99 3.11 -13.49
N ASN A 99 6.07 2.25 -14.50
CA ASN A 99 4.93 1.91 -15.36
C ASN A 99 3.78 1.24 -14.59
N LEU A 100 4.08 0.37 -13.62
CA LEU A 100 3.07 -0.26 -12.78
C LEU A 100 2.34 0.77 -11.90
N ILE A 101 3.08 1.70 -11.30
CA ILE A 101 2.51 2.79 -10.49
C ILE A 101 1.62 3.68 -11.36
N GLU A 102 2.06 4.05 -12.57
CA GLU A 102 1.26 4.84 -13.51
C GLU A 102 -0.04 4.13 -13.89
N GLN A 103 0.01 2.82 -14.17
CA GLN A 103 -1.18 2.02 -14.47
C GLN A 103 -2.15 1.96 -13.28
N ILE A 104 -1.64 1.82 -12.06
CA ILE A 104 -2.46 1.88 -10.83
C ILE A 104 -3.12 3.26 -10.71
N MET A 105 -2.36 4.35 -10.91
CA MET A 105 -2.87 5.72 -10.86
C MET A 105 -3.84 6.06 -12.01
N GLU A 106 -3.76 5.38 -13.15
CA GLU A 106 -4.74 5.52 -14.22
C GLU A 106 -6.09 4.95 -13.77
N LEU A 107 -6.08 3.77 -13.13
CA LEU A 107 -7.27 3.05 -12.69
C LEU A 107 -7.86 3.58 -11.38
N SER A 108 -7.05 4.22 -10.54
CA SER A 108 -7.42 4.56 -9.17
C SER A 108 -6.92 5.93 -8.73
N THR A 109 -7.51 6.47 -7.67
CA THR A 109 -6.90 7.54 -6.87
C THR A 109 -6.11 6.92 -5.73
N LEU A 110 -4.90 7.39 -5.50
CA LEU A 110 -4.02 6.90 -4.43
C LEU A 110 -3.99 7.86 -3.24
N LEU A 111 -4.11 7.31 -2.05
CA LEU A 111 -3.85 7.97 -0.78
C LEU A 111 -2.79 7.16 -0.01
N VAL A 112 -1.63 7.77 0.22
CA VAL A 112 -0.51 7.12 0.91
C VAL A 112 -0.35 7.73 2.30
N LYS A 113 -0.23 6.88 3.33
CA LYS A 113 0.05 7.27 4.72
C LYS A 113 1.21 6.45 5.26
N HIS A 114 2.08 7.07 6.06
CA HIS A 114 3.18 6.38 6.72
C HIS A 114 3.00 6.37 8.23
N ALA A 115 3.40 5.26 8.86
CA ALA A 115 3.56 5.14 10.29
C ALA A 115 5.01 4.73 10.59
N VAL A 116 5.67 5.45 11.50
CA VAL A 116 6.96 5.04 12.06
C VAL A 116 6.68 4.14 13.25
N LEU A 117 7.25 2.94 13.24
CA LEU A 117 7.07 1.95 14.30
C LEU A 117 8.23 2.01 15.29
N GLN A 118 7.92 1.81 16.57
CA GLN A 118 8.91 1.65 17.64
C GLN A 118 8.64 0.33 18.33
N GLU A 119 9.69 -0.43 18.62
CA GLU A 119 9.60 -1.58 19.49
C GLU A 119 9.24 -1.14 20.92
N TYR A 120 8.38 -1.91 21.58
CA TYR A 120 7.92 -1.66 22.95
C TYR A 120 8.90 -2.20 23.99
#